data_AF-A0AA97H309-F1
#
_entry.id   AF-A0AA97H309-F1
#
_cell.length_a   1.000
_cell.length_b   1.000
_cell.length_c   1.000
_cell.angle_alpha   90.00
_cell.angle_beta   90.00
_cell.angle_gamma   90.00
#
_symmetry.space_group_name_H-M   'P 1'
#
loop_
_entity.id
_entity.type
_entity.pdbx_description
1 polymer ?
#
loop_
_entity_poly.entity_id
_entity_poly.type
_entity_poly.pdbx_seq_one_letter_code
_entity_poly.pdbx_strand_id
1 'polypeptide(L)'
;MSSGKFQITVNNNLNPYQFLLTLVHEIAHHVTHQKFGRVQAHGKEWKTVFQHLMLPFIHPEIYPKEILPHLANYLKNPKASTDSDVNLSLALRGNNAAVGKNFIFEIPFGNFFVFKNTVYQRGNKRRTRYECLNTSNKKVYLFNQNVEVQLQETPN
;
A
#
# COMPACT_ATOMS: atom_id res chain seq x y z
N MET A 1 -31.71 18.72 -7.18
CA MET A 1 -31.83 17.26 -6.99
C MET A 1 -30.46 16.66 -7.29
N SER A 2 -29.80 16.00 -6.34
CA SER A 2 -28.57 15.27 -6.64
C SER A 2 -28.93 14.18 -7.67
N SER A 3 -28.13 14.02 -8.72
CA SER A 3 -28.48 13.19 -9.88
C SER A 3 -28.64 11.69 -9.60
N GLY A 4 -28.51 11.24 -8.34
CA GLY A 4 -28.52 9.82 -7.95
C GLY A 4 -27.37 9.00 -8.55
N LYS A 5 -26.48 9.61 -9.34
CA LYS A 5 -25.37 8.94 -10.02
C LYS A 5 -24.20 8.80 -9.06
N PHE A 6 -23.72 7.56 -8.93
CA PHE A 6 -22.46 7.23 -8.28
C PHE A 6 -21.40 6.98 -9.34
N GLN A 7 -20.20 7.51 -9.10
CA GLN A 7 -19.05 7.32 -9.97
C GLN A 7 -17.89 6.80 -9.13
N ILE A 8 -17.30 5.70 -9.58
CA ILE A 8 -16.06 5.15 -9.01
C ILE A 8 -14.95 5.40 -10.02
N THR A 9 -13.82 5.92 -9.54
CA THR A 9 -12.61 6.14 -10.34
C THR A 9 -11.46 5.37 -9.71
N VAL A 10 -10.68 4.67 -10.53
CA VAL A 10 -9.51 3.90 -10.09
C VAL A 10 -8.32 4.31 -10.95
N ASN A 11 -7.12 4.33 -10.37
CA ASN A 11 -5.90 4.63 -11.10
C ASN A 11 -5.61 3.58 -12.19
N ASN A 12 -5.19 4.03 -13.36
CA ASN A 12 -4.92 3.16 -14.52
C ASN A 12 -3.54 2.47 -14.48
N ASN A 13 -2.68 2.83 -13.53
CA ASN A 13 -1.31 2.32 -13.41
C ASN A 13 -1.16 1.18 -12.40
N LEU A 14 -2.27 0.69 -11.85
CA LEU A 14 -2.28 -0.45 -10.93
C LEU A 14 -2.10 -1.76 -11.71
N ASN A 15 -1.38 -2.72 -11.13
CA ASN A 15 -1.39 -4.07 -11.67
C ASN A 15 -2.78 -4.72 -11.47
N PRO A 16 -3.11 -5.82 -12.18
CA PRO A 16 -4.45 -6.42 -12.14
C PRO A 16 -4.95 -6.77 -10.73
N TYR A 17 -4.05 -7.24 -9.86
CA TYR A 17 -4.38 -7.62 -8.47
C TYR A 17 -4.69 -6.39 -7.62
N GLN A 18 -3.87 -5.34 -7.72
CA GLN A 18 -4.11 -4.07 -7.04
C GLN A 18 -5.40 -3.41 -7.54
N PHE A 19 -5.63 -3.42 -8.85
CA PHE A 19 -6.82 -2.87 -9.47
C PHE A 19 -8.09 -3.54 -8.91
N LEU A 20 -8.15 -4.87 -8.92
CA LEU A 20 -9.30 -5.62 -8.41
C LEU A 20 -9.57 -5.31 -6.93
N LEU A 21 -8.53 -5.34 -6.10
CA LEU A 21 -8.66 -5.04 -4.67
C LEU A 21 -9.17 -3.62 -4.41
N THR A 22 -8.63 -2.62 -5.12
CA THR A 22 -9.07 -1.23 -5.02
C THR A 22 -10.48 -1.04 -5.56
N LEU A 23 -10.84 -1.68 -6.67
CA LEU A 23 -12.19 -1.60 -7.21
C LEU A 23 -13.23 -2.14 -6.22
N VAL A 24 -12.98 -3.32 -5.63
CA VAL A 24 -13.88 -3.90 -4.63
C VAL A 24 -13.95 -3.06 -3.36
N HIS A 25 -12.86 -2.37 -2.99
CA HIS A 25 -12.85 -1.41 -1.87
C HIS A 25 -13.86 -0.27 -2.09
N GLU A 26 -13.83 0.34 -3.28
CA GLU A 26 -14.74 1.44 -3.62
C GLU A 26 -16.19 0.95 -3.80
N ILE A 27 -16.38 -0.22 -4.39
CA ILE A 27 -17.71 -0.87 -4.45
C ILE A 27 -18.24 -1.13 -3.04
N ALA A 28 -17.39 -1.56 -2.10
CA ALA A 28 -17.80 -1.77 -0.72
C ALA A 28 -18.27 -0.48 -0.04
N HIS A 29 -17.64 0.67 -0.31
CA HIS A 29 -18.16 1.97 0.16
C HIS A 29 -19.55 2.24 -0.38
N HIS A 30 -19.74 2.06 -1.68
CA HIS A 30 -21.02 2.28 -2.33
C HIS A 30 -22.13 1.37 -1.76
N VAL A 31 -21.89 0.06 -1.70
CA VAL A 31 -22.83 -0.94 -1.16
C VAL A 31 -23.14 -0.67 0.31
N THR A 32 -22.14 -0.29 1.11
CA THR A 32 -22.34 0.07 2.52
C THR A 32 -23.25 1.30 2.65
N HIS A 33 -23.01 2.33 1.85
CA HIS A 33 -23.84 3.53 1.84
C HIS A 33 -25.29 3.24 1.42
N GLN A 34 -25.49 2.39 0.41
CA GLN A 34 -26.84 1.97 0.00
C GLN A 34 -27.58 1.21 1.10
N LYS A 35 -26.88 0.36 1.86
CA LYS A 35 -27.49 -0.50 2.88
C LYS A 35 -27.71 0.18 4.23
N PHE A 36 -26.81 1.08 4.63
CA PHE A 36 -26.78 1.64 5.99
C PHE A 36 -26.83 3.18 6.02
N GLY A 37 -26.81 3.84 4.87
CA GLY A 37 -26.69 5.30 4.79
C GLY A 37 -25.30 5.79 5.22
N ARG A 38 -25.23 6.95 5.87
CA ARG A 38 -23.96 7.52 6.33
C ARG A 38 -23.47 6.77 7.58
N VAL A 39 -22.38 6.03 7.40
CA VAL A 39 -21.66 5.33 8.48
C VAL A 39 -20.20 5.75 8.54
N GLN A 40 -19.47 5.30 9.57
CA GLN A 40 -18.03 5.54 9.66
C GLN A 40 -17.30 4.87 8.48
N ALA A 41 -16.50 5.66 7.75
CA ALA A 41 -15.65 5.13 6.70
C ALA A 41 -14.70 4.06 7.26
N HIS A 42 -14.67 2.91 6.58
CA HIS A 42 -13.90 1.74 7.00
C HIS A 42 -14.26 1.24 8.41
N GLY A 43 -15.47 1.54 8.88
CA GLY A 43 -16.06 1.05 10.13
C GLY A 43 -16.50 -0.42 10.04
N LYS A 44 -17.19 -0.90 11.07
CA LYS A 44 -17.60 -2.32 11.17
C LYS A 44 -18.47 -2.75 9.98
N GLU A 45 -19.41 -1.91 9.58
CA GLU A 45 -20.34 -2.14 8.47
C GLU A 45 -19.58 -2.30 7.16
N TRP A 46 -18.71 -1.33 6.85
CA TRP A 46 -17.88 -1.37 5.65
C TRP A 46 -16.95 -2.59 5.64
N LYS A 47 -16.27 -2.88 6.76
CA LYS A 47 -15.38 -4.05 6.86
C LYS A 47 -16.11 -5.34 6.59
N THR A 48 -17.32 -5.48 7.14
CA THR A 48 -18.17 -6.64 6.91
C THR A 48 -18.54 -6.75 5.44
N VAL A 49 -19.04 -5.68 4.81
CA VAL A 49 -19.40 -5.68 3.39
C VAL A 49 -18.18 -6.00 2.50
N PHE A 50 -17.05 -5.34 2.75
CA PHE A 50 -15.83 -5.55 1.97
C PHE A 50 -15.32 -6.98 2.08
N GLN A 51 -15.32 -7.57 3.28
CA GLN A 51 -14.97 -8.98 3.48
C GLN A 51 -15.86 -9.91 2.64
N HIS A 52 -17.18 -9.72 2.69
CA HIS A 52 -18.13 -10.55 1.94
C HIS A 52 -17.93 -10.42 0.44
N LEU A 53 -17.77 -9.20 -0.08
CA LEU A 53 -17.54 -8.96 -1.50
C LEU A 53 -16.21 -9.55 -2.00
N MET A 54 -15.20 -9.64 -1.13
CA MET A 54 -13.90 -10.19 -1.48
C MET A 54 -13.87 -11.72 -1.52
N LEU A 55 -14.77 -12.43 -0.83
CA LEU A 55 -14.73 -13.90 -0.69
C LEU A 55 -14.55 -14.65 -2.02
N PRO A 56 -15.29 -14.34 -3.11
CA PRO A 56 -15.14 -15.06 -4.37
C PRO A 56 -13.77 -14.88 -5.03
N PHE A 57 -13.05 -13.82 -4.68
CA PHE A 57 -11.76 -13.50 -5.27
C PHE A 57 -10.58 -14.11 -4.51
N ILE A 58 -10.78 -14.67 -3.30
CA ILE A 58 -9.70 -15.30 -2.51
C ILE A 58 -9.46 -16.73 -3.03
N HIS A 59 -9.04 -16.85 -4.29
CA HIS A 59 -8.83 -18.12 -4.99
C HIS A 59 -7.51 -18.11 -5.78
N PRO A 60 -6.77 -19.23 -5.86
CA PRO A 60 -5.49 -19.33 -6.58
C PRO A 60 -5.56 -19.07 -8.08
N GLU A 61 -6.74 -19.15 -8.69
CA GLU A 61 -6.95 -18.78 -10.10
C GLU A 61 -7.02 -17.26 -10.32
N ILE A 62 -7.21 -16.48 -9.25
CA ILE A 62 -7.38 -15.03 -9.31
C ILE A 62 -6.20 -14.31 -8.67
N TYR A 63 -5.77 -14.73 -7.48
CA TYR A 63 -4.56 -14.23 -6.84
C TYR A 63 -3.50 -15.33 -6.76
N PRO A 64 -2.24 -15.04 -7.12
CA PRO A 64 -1.12 -15.94 -6.96
C PRO A 64 -0.94 -16.42 -5.52
N LYS A 65 -0.34 -17.60 -5.36
CA LYS A 65 -0.08 -18.23 -4.05
C LYS A 65 0.82 -17.36 -3.16
N GLU A 66 1.63 -16.50 -3.76
CA GLU A 66 2.54 -15.57 -3.10
C GLU A 66 1.78 -14.36 -2.49
N ILE A 67 0.59 -14.03 -3.01
CA ILE A 67 -0.24 -12.91 -2.53
C ILE A 67 -1.33 -13.41 -1.58
N LEU A 68 -1.91 -14.58 -1.84
CA LEU A 68 -3.07 -15.10 -1.13
C LEU A 68 -2.97 -15.10 0.41
N PRO A 69 -1.88 -15.59 1.04
CA PRO A 69 -1.76 -15.58 2.50
C PRO A 69 -1.79 -14.17 3.08
N HIS A 70 -1.16 -13.20 2.41
CA HIS A 70 -1.14 -11.82 2.84
C HIS A 70 -2.51 -11.15 2.64
N LEU A 71 -3.19 -11.45 1.54
CA LEU A 71 -4.54 -10.94 1.27
C LEU A 71 -5.54 -11.48 2.29
N ALA A 72 -5.54 -12.79 2.54
CA ALA A 72 -6.40 -13.43 3.52
C ALA A 72 -6.18 -12.85 4.92
N ASN A 73 -4.93 -12.59 5.31
CA ASN A 73 -4.63 -11.96 6.59
C ASN A 73 -5.11 -10.49 6.65
N TYR A 74 -4.87 -9.70 5.59
CA TYR A 74 -5.33 -8.32 5.50
C TYR A 74 -6.85 -8.21 5.65
N LEU A 75 -7.60 -9.11 5.00
CA LEU A 75 -9.06 -9.10 5.03
C LEU A 75 -9.65 -9.42 6.41
N LYS A 76 -8.89 -9.97 7.37
CA LYS A 76 -9.36 -10.11 8.76
C LYS A 76 -9.64 -8.75 9.41
N ASN A 77 -8.85 -7.73 9.08
CA ASN A 77 -9.02 -6.37 9.57
C ASN A 77 -8.54 -5.36 8.51
N PRO A 78 -9.33 -5.15 7.44
CA PRO A 78 -8.89 -4.36 6.31
C PRO A 78 -8.77 -2.88 6.70
N LYS A 79 -7.75 -2.23 6.16
CA LYS A 79 -7.39 -0.84 6.45
C LYS A 79 -7.96 0.09 5.39
N ALA A 80 -8.00 1.38 5.70
CA ALA A 80 -8.41 2.43 4.77
C ALA A 80 -7.60 2.47 3.47
N SER A 81 -6.35 1.99 3.50
CA SER A 81 -5.49 1.86 2.33
C SER A 81 -4.70 0.55 2.40
N THR A 82 -4.63 -0.16 1.27
CA THR A 82 -3.83 -1.38 1.11
C THR A 82 -2.34 -1.12 1.35
N ASP A 83 -1.82 0.05 0.95
CA ASP A 83 -0.40 0.42 1.13
C ASP A 83 0.00 0.59 2.62
N SER A 84 -0.99 0.70 3.51
CA SER A 84 -0.75 0.68 4.96
C SER A 84 -0.53 -0.73 5.51
N ASP A 85 -0.78 -1.77 4.71
CA ASP A 85 -0.35 -3.13 4.99
C ASP A 85 0.93 -3.44 4.22
N VAL A 86 2.03 -3.38 4.94
CA VAL A 86 3.36 -3.51 4.38
C VAL A 86 3.65 -4.89 3.78
N ASN A 87 3.01 -5.95 4.27
CA ASN A 87 3.27 -7.29 3.73
C ASN A 87 2.45 -7.50 2.45
N LEU A 88 1.16 -7.16 2.49
CA LEU A 88 0.32 -7.28 1.30
C LEU A 88 0.77 -6.33 0.19
N SER A 89 1.12 -5.08 0.51
CA SER A 89 1.59 -4.13 -0.50
C SER A 89 2.92 -4.53 -1.14
N LEU A 90 3.81 -5.20 -0.41
CA LEU A 90 5.05 -5.74 -0.97
C LEU A 90 4.78 -6.95 -1.87
N ALA A 91 3.92 -7.87 -1.42
CA ALA A 91 3.52 -9.04 -2.21
C ALA A 91 2.81 -8.65 -3.51
N LEU A 92 1.93 -7.64 -3.47
CA LEU A 92 1.27 -7.09 -4.64
C LEU A 92 2.25 -6.45 -5.63
N ARG A 93 3.46 -6.07 -5.20
CA ARG A 93 4.55 -5.58 -6.06
C ARG A 93 5.49 -6.70 -6.54
N GLY A 94 5.20 -7.95 -6.20
CA GLY A 94 6.00 -9.10 -6.59
C GLY A 94 7.22 -9.36 -5.71
N ASN A 95 7.28 -8.79 -4.49
CA ASN A 95 8.37 -8.98 -3.51
C ASN A 95 9.78 -8.61 -4.00
N ASN A 96 9.89 -7.93 -5.14
CA ASN A 96 11.17 -7.54 -5.74
C ASN A 96 11.15 -6.05 -6.04
N ALA A 97 12.29 -5.39 -5.82
CA ALA A 97 12.49 -4.02 -6.25
C ALA A 97 12.72 -3.98 -7.77
N ALA A 98 12.39 -2.85 -8.40
CA ALA A 98 12.79 -2.59 -9.78
C ALA A 98 14.31 -2.70 -9.97
N VAL A 99 14.76 -3.07 -11.17
CA VAL A 99 16.19 -3.22 -11.51
C VAL A 99 16.96 -1.94 -11.15
N GLY A 100 18.08 -2.11 -10.44
CA GLY A 100 18.93 -1.01 -9.98
C GLY A 100 18.39 -0.24 -8.77
N LYS A 101 17.32 -0.73 -8.13
CA LYS A 101 16.78 -0.19 -6.88
C LYS A 101 16.75 -1.25 -5.78
N ASN A 102 16.57 -0.76 -4.56
CA ASN A 102 16.39 -1.56 -3.35
C ASN A 102 15.19 -1.00 -2.59
N PHE A 103 14.56 -1.81 -1.75
CA PHE A 103 13.62 -1.27 -0.77
C PHE A 103 14.38 -0.58 0.37
N ILE A 104 13.82 0.49 0.93
CA ILE A 104 14.48 1.22 2.02
C ILE A 104 14.74 0.34 3.26
N PHE A 105 13.96 -0.72 3.47
CA PHE A 105 14.22 -1.67 4.56
C PHE A 105 15.53 -2.46 4.39
N GLU A 106 16.02 -2.58 3.15
CA GLU A 106 17.27 -3.29 2.79
C GLU A 106 18.51 -2.41 2.96
N ILE A 107 18.35 -1.08 2.90
CA ILE A 107 19.45 -0.13 3.09
C ILE A 107 19.97 -0.22 4.54
N PRO A 108 21.28 -0.34 4.81
CA PRO A 108 21.76 -0.35 6.19
C PRO A 108 21.54 0.99 6.92
N PHE A 109 21.50 0.96 8.25
CA PHE A 109 21.45 2.19 9.05
C PHE A 109 22.70 3.04 8.80
N GLY A 110 22.53 4.35 8.63
CA GLY A 110 23.62 5.28 8.38
C GLY A 110 24.06 5.37 6.91
N ASN A 111 23.66 4.43 6.04
CA ASN A 111 23.98 4.47 4.62
C ASN A 111 23.16 5.51 3.86
N PHE A 112 23.71 5.94 2.73
CA PHE A 112 23.09 6.93 1.84
C PHE A 112 22.32 6.27 0.69
N PHE A 113 21.29 6.95 0.23
CA PHE A 113 20.49 6.54 -0.91
C PHE A 113 19.93 7.75 -1.64
N VAL A 114 19.63 7.57 -2.93
CA VAL A 114 18.95 8.57 -3.76
C VAL A 114 17.47 8.24 -3.87
N PHE A 115 16.64 9.25 -3.63
CA PHE A 115 15.20 9.21 -3.92
C PHE A 115 14.78 10.51 -4.58
N LYS A 116 14.20 10.42 -5.78
CA LYS A 116 13.77 11.59 -6.59
C LYS A 116 14.86 12.67 -6.69
N ASN A 117 16.07 12.26 -7.09
CA ASN A 117 17.26 13.12 -7.26
C ASN A 117 17.76 13.82 -5.99
N THR A 118 17.28 13.39 -4.81
CA THR A 118 17.72 13.92 -3.53
C THR A 118 18.41 12.82 -2.74
N VAL A 119 19.55 13.15 -2.12
CA VAL A 119 20.31 12.22 -1.29
C VAL A 119 19.76 12.25 0.13
N TYR A 120 19.55 11.06 0.68
CA TYR A 120 19.12 10.86 2.05
C TYR A 120 20.05 9.89 2.77
N GLN A 121 20.16 10.03 4.07
CA GLN A 121 20.80 9.07 4.96
C GLN A 121 19.72 8.29 5.72
N ARG A 122 19.78 6.96 5.72
CA ARG A 122 18.82 6.14 6.47
C ARG A 122 19.11 6.23 7.98
N GLY A 123 18.07 6.54 8.75
CA GLY A 123 18.04 6.51 10.21
C GLY A 123 17.21 5.34 10.77
N ASN A 124 16.56 5.57 11.91
CA ASN A 124 15.87 4.52 12.65
C ASN A 124 14.58 4.04 11.98
N LYS A 125 14.23 2.77 12.22
CA LYS A 125 12.91 2.24 11.91
C LYS A 125 11.87 2.71 12.95
N ARG A 126 10.71 3.16 12.49
CA ARG A 126 9.54 3.56 13.26
C ARG A 126 8.31 2.80 12.78
N ARG A 127 7.98 1.69 13.46
CA ARG A 127 6.89 0.77 13.09
C ARG A 127 7.04 0.27 11.64
N THR A 128 6.39 0.95 10.68
CA THR A 128 6.39 0.62 9.24
C THR A 128 7.14 1.63 8.38
N ARG A 129 7.79 2.63 9.01
CA ARG A 129 8.52 3.69 8.32
C ARG A 129 9.97 3.77 8.74
N TYR A 130 10.81 4.41 7.94
CA TYR A 130 12.19 4.75 8.27
C TYR A 130 12.35 6.27 8.34
N GLU A 131 13.05 6.74 9.37
CA GLU A 131 13.58 8.09 9.41
C GLU A 131 14.67 8.22 8.36
N CYS A 132 14.65 9.29 7.56
CA CYS A 132 15.62 9.53 6.51
C CYS A 132 16.01 11.00 6.51
N LEU A 133 17.27 11.29 6.81
CA LEU A 133 17.82 12.64 6.85
C LEU A 133 18.11 13.10 5.42
N ASN A 134 17.45 14.15 4.97
CA ASN A 134 17.79 14.81 3.71
C ASN A 134 19.11 15.56 3.87
N THR A 135 20.10 15.26 3.03
CA THR A 135 21.45 15.81 3.18
C THR A 135 21.56 17.28 2.79
N SER A 136 20.68 17.77 1.90
CA SER A 136 20.64 19.15 1.41
C SER A 136 20.02 20.12 2.41
N ASN A 137 18.87 19.76 3.00
CA ASN A 137 18.12 20.66 3.88
C ASN A 137 18.17 20.28 5.37
N LYS A 138 18.86 19.18 5.71
CA LYS A 138 19.04 18.66 7.07
C LYS A 138 17.75 18.29 7.81
N LYS A 139 16.62 18.15 7.11
CA LYS A 139 15.34 17.72 7.70
C LYS A 139 15.20 16.20 7.65
N VAL A 140 14.53 15.64 8.65
CA VAL A 140 14.19 14.21 8.71
C VAL A 140 12.81 13.98 8.11
N TYR A 141 12.70 12.98 7.24
CA TYR A 141 11.48 12.55 6.58
C TYR A 141 11.16 11.09 6.94
N LEU A 142 9.89 10.71 6.86
CA LEU A 142 9.45 9.33 7.13
C LEU A 142 9.10 8.62 5.82
N PHE A 143 9.89 7.62 5.47
CA PHE A 143 9.68 6.80 4.28
C PHE A 143 8.91 5.52 4.65
N ASN A 144 7.89 5.13 3.89
CA ASN A 144 7.29 3.80 4.05
C ASN A 144 8.36 2.73 3.77
N GLN A 145 8.39 1.64 4.53
CA GLN A 145 9.44 0.62 4.39
C GLN A 145 9.53 -0.01 2.99
N ASN A 146 8.45 -0.04 2.22
CA ASN A 146 8.41 -0.59 0.87
C ASN A 146 8.74 0.45 -0.22
N VAL A 147 9.24 1.63 0.15
CA VAL A 147 9.69 2.62 -0.83
C VAL A 147 10.96 2.11 -1.50
N GLU A 148 10.96 2.11 -2.83
CA GLU A 148 12.15 1.84 -3.62
C GLU A 148 13.08 3.07 -3.66
N VAL A 149 14.37 2.82 -3.48
CA VAL A 149 15.44 3.81 -3.47
C VAL A 149 16.66 3.27 -4.23
N GLN A 150 17.56 4.14 -4.66
CA GLN A 150 18.84 3.73 -5.25
C GLN A 150 19.91 3.82 -4.17
N LEU A 151 20.61 2.72 -3.89
CA LEU A 151 21.72 2.74 -2.95
C LEU A 151 22.81 3.65 -3.50
N GLN A 152 23.36 4.51 -2.64
CA GLN A 152 24.49 5.35 -2.97
C GLN A 152 25.65 4.95 -2.08
N GLU A 153 26.75 4.51 -2.68
CA GLU A 153 28.00 4.34 -1.94
C GLU A 153 28.44 5.69 -1.38
N THR A 154 29.01 5.67 -0.17
CA THR A 154 29.44 6.87 0.55
C THR A 154 30.18 7.82 -0.39
N PRO A 155 29.78 9.09 -0.49
CA PRO A 155 30.59 10.06 -1.21
C PRO A 155 31.97 10.11 -0.55
N ASN A 156 33.03 9.98 -1.36
CA ASN A 156 34.38 10.36 -0.96
C ASN A 156 34.42 11.82 -0.51
#